data_AF-S8E9C4-F1
#
_entry.id   AF-S8E9C4-F1
#
_cell.length_a   1.000
_cell.length_b   1.000
_cell.length_c   1.000
_cell.angle_alpha   90.00
_cell.angle_beta   90.00
_cell.angle_gamma   90.00
#
_symmetry.space_group_name_H-M   'P 1'
#
loop_
_entity.id
_entity.type
_entity.pdbx_description
1 polymer ?
#
loop_
_entity_poly.entity_id
_entity_poly.type
_entity_poly.pdbx_seq_one_letter_code
_entity_poly.pdbx_strand_id
1 'polypeptide(L)'
;LKKRRYLIVVDDIWSSNVWDDVKRTIPDDCNRSRVLLTTRDESVANYALSSSTILRLKPMDMETSWCLFERLVFGEKSCPPELMSEGKIIVKGCGGLPLAISVVSGILSNVGYAADSWKRISEDVNGALSNGDKHFTDILSLSYYHLPAHLQPCFLYISAFPEDYEINKSYLVKCLVAEGFLEAGNTKDDDADEIVGRYLDDLLKRNLIMVTDRKWDGEVTHFGIHDLLREIGAARAKEENFFHDAKDANL
;
A
#
# COMPACT_ATOMS: atom_id res chain seq x y z
N LEU A 1 -22.66 -6.84 -23.85
CA LEU A 1 -22.39 -5.42 -24.16
C LEU A 1 -22.92 -4.94 -25.51
N LYS A 2 -23.10 -5.81 -26.52
CA LYS A 2 -23.60 -5.43 -27.84
C LYS A 2 -24.85 -4.55 -27.80
N LYS A 3 -24.88 -3.52 -28.64
CA LYS A 3 -25.92 -2.49 -28.81
C LYS A 3 -26.22 -1.66 -27.56
N ARG A 4 -25.43 -1.78 -26.49
CA ARG A 4 -25.55 -0.98 -25.26
C ARG A 4 -24.35 -0.07 -25.11
N ARG A 5 -24.58 1.15 -24.62
CA ARG A 5 -23.50 2.07 -24.27
C ARG A 5 -22.87 1.64 -22.95
N TYR A 6 -21.54 1.61 -22.88
CA TYR A 6 -20.81 1.19 -21.68
C TYR A 6 -19.60 2.09 -21.38
N LEU A 7 -19.16 2.03 -20.12
CA LEU A 7 -17.85 2.46 -19.65
C LEU A 7 -17.22 1.24 -18.97
N ILE A 8 -16.04 0.83 -19.45
CA ILE A 8 -15.24 -0.24 -18.83
C ILE A 8 -13.97 0.41 -18.30
N VAL A 9 -13.60 0.07 -17.07
CA VAL A 9 -12.28 0.40 -16.51
C VAL A 9 -11.47 -0.89 -16.51
N VAL A 10 -10.33 -0.88 -17.17
CA VAL A 10 -9.37 -1.98 -17.19
C VAL A 10 -8.16 -1.49 -16.43
N ASP A 11 -8.04 -1.95 -15.20
CA ASP A 11 -6.97 -1.53 -14.30
C ASP A 11 -5.70 -2.34 -14.55
N ASP A 12 -4.56 -1.68 -14.39
CA ASP A 12 -3.21 -2.22 -14.36
C ASP A 12 -2.88 -3.22 -15.50
N ILE A 13 -2.75 -2.73 -16.73
CA ILE A 13 -2.35 -3.56 -17.88
C ILE A 13 -0.83 -3.59 -18.05
N TRP A 14 -0.29 -4.81 -18.10
CA TRP A 14 1.16 -5.09 -18.05
C TRP A 14 1.80 -5.21 -19.43
N SER A 15 1.04 -5.52 -20.48
CA SER A 15 1.58 -5.68 -21.83
C SER A 15 0.53 -5.48 -22.93
N SER A 16 0.99 -5.19 -24.14
CA SER A 16 0.15 -5.06 -25.34
C SER A 16 -0.63 -6.33 -25.66
N ASN A 17 -0.05 -7.51 -25.42
CA ASN A 17 -0.71 -8.79 -25.68
C ASN A 17 -1.93 -8.98 -24.77
N VAL A 18 -1.80 -8.64 -23.48
CA VAL A 18 -2.91 -8.68 -22.53
C VAL A 18 -4.00 -7.69 -22.96
N TRP A 19 -3.62 -6.50 -23.43
CA TRP A 19 -4.59 -5.55 -23.97
C TRP A 19 -5.32 -6.09 -25.21
N ASP A 20 -4.63 -6.75 -26.14
CA ASP A 20 -5.26 -7.31 -27.33
C ASP A 20 -6.30 -8.38 -26.99
N ASP A 21 -6.00 -9.24 -26.01
CA ASP A 21 -6.95 -10.24 -25.51
C ASP A 21 -8.19 -9.60 -24.90
N VAL A 22 -8.02 -8.58 -24.06
CA VAL A 22 -9.13 -7.83 -23.46
C VAL A 22 -9.96 -7.13 -24.52
N LYS A 23 -9.30 -6.38 -25.42
CA LYS A 23 -9.93 -5.59 -26.49
C LYS A 23 -10.77 -6.45 -27.41
N ARG A 24 -10.33 -7.67 -27.74
CA ARG A 24 -11.05 -8.60 -28.62
C ARG A 24 -12.43 -9.01 -28.07
N THR A 25 -12.62 -8.94 -26.75
CA THR A 25 -13.91 -9.28 -26.11
C THR A 25 -14.90 -8.12 -26.06
N ILE A 26 -14.45 -6.89 -26.32
CA ILE A 26 -15.24 -5.67 -26.14
C ILE A 26 -15.83 -5.23 -27.50
N PRO A 27 -17.18 -5.23 -27.66
CA PRO A 27 -17.80 -4.86 -28.93
C PRO A 27 -17.78 -3.34 -29.15
N ASP A 28 -17.23 -2.89 -30.28
CA ASP A 28 -17.32 -1.50 -30.72
C ASP A 28 -18.50 -1.30 -31.68
N ASP A 29 -19.65 -0.91 -31.13
CA ASP A 29 -20.86 -0.61 -31.90
C ASP A 29 -20.97 0.89 -32.24
N CYS A 30 -19.87 1.66 -32.17
CA CYS A 30 -19.82 3.11 -32.45
C CYS A 30 -20.83 3.94 -31.63
N ASN A 31 -21.26 3.46 -30.47
CA ASN A 31 -22.35 4.04 -29.67
C ASN A 31 -21.86 4.91 -28.50
N ARG A 32 -20.69 5.55 -28.67
CA ARG A 32 -20.01 6.37 -27.66
C ARG A 32 -19.65 5.62 -26.37
N SER A 33 -19.42 4.31 -26.48
CA SER A 33 -18.80 3.56 -25.40
C SER A 33 -17.36 3.99 -25.17
N ARG A 34 -16.85 3.74 -23.96
CA ARG A 34 -15.51 4.14 -23.54
C ARG A 34 -14.86 3.00 -22.76
N VAL A 35 -13.55 2.87 -22.96
CA VAL A 35 -12.68 2.05 -22.13
C VAL A 35 -11.64 2.99 -21.53
N LEU A 36 -11.55 3.00 -20.21
CA LEU A 36 -10.47 3.64 -19.46
C LEU A 36 -9.47 2.54 -19.12
N LEU A 37 -8.22 2.72 -19.53
CA LEU A 37 -7.13 1.80 -19.23
C LEU A 37 -6.11 2.53 -18.36
N THR A 38 -5.63 1.86 -17.32
CA THR A 38 -4.49 2.30 -16.53
C THR A 38 -3.31 1.36 -16.78
N THR A 39 -2.11 1.90 -16.81
CA THR A 39 -0.87 1.13 -16.98
C THR A 39 0.30 1.95 -16.46
N ARG A 40 1.32 1.27 -15.95
CA ARG A 40 2.60 1.87 -15.57
C ARG A 40 3.56 1.95 -16.76
N ASP A 41 3.27 1.27 -17.88
CA ASP A 41 4.13 1.20 -19.06
C ASP A 41 3.63 2.14 -20.17
N GLU A 42 4.42 3.17 -20.46
CA GLU A 42 4.12 4.13 -21.53
C GLU A 42 4.07 3.48 -22.91
N SER A 43 4.81 2.39 -23.16
CA SER A 43 4.76 1.65 -24.42
C SER A 43 3.40 0.97 -24.62
N VAL A 44 2.80 0.43 -23.56
CA VAL A 44 1.46 -0.15 -23.58
C VAL A 44 0.41 0.94 -23.83
N ALA A 45 0.53 2.10 -23.17
CA ALA A 45 -0.35 3.23 -23.41
C ALA A 45 -0.28 3.72 -24.87
N ASN A 46 0.92 3.81 -25.43
CA ASN A 46 1.17 4.14 -26.83
C ASN A 46 0.64 3.09 -27.81
N TYR A 47 0.68 1.81 -27.44
CA TYR A 47 0.09 0.74 -28.24
C TYR A 47 -1.44 0.80 -28.24
N ALA A 48 -2.05 1.11 -27.09
CA ALA A 48 -3.50 1.19 -26.95
C ALA A 48 -4.14 2.42 -27.65
N LEU A 49 -3.32 3.37 -28.12
CA LEU A 49 -3.72 4.58 -28.86
C LEU A 49 -4.22 4.26 -30.27
N SER A 50 -5.41 3.69 -30.38
CA SER A 50 -6.12 3.65 -31.68
C SER A 50 -7.02 4.87 -31.90
N SER A 51 -7.39 5.61 -30.84
CA SER A 51 -8.32 6.77 -30.92
C SER A 51 -8.45 7.62 -29.63
N SER A 52 -7.50 7.53 -28.70
CA SER A 52 -7.64 8.01 -27.31
C SER A 52 -6.69 9.15 -26.94
N THR A 53 -6.91 9.74 -25.76
CA THR A 53 -5.98 10.69 -25.13
C THR A 53 -5.24 9.95 -24.02
N ILE A 54 -3.90 9.97 -24.02
CA ILE A 54 -3.13 9.53 -22.84
C ILE A 54 -3.22 10.63 -21.78
N LEU A 55 -3.70 10.28 -20.59
CA LEU A 55 -3.56 11.10 -19.40
C LEU A 55 -2.32 10.63 -18.63
N ARG A 56 -1.22 11.38 -18.75
CA ARG A 56 -0.04 11.15 -17.89
C ARG A 56 -0.30 11.75 -16.52
N LEU A 57 -0.43 10.90 -15.50
CA LEU A 57 -0.53 11.35 -14.12
C LEU A 57 0.79 12.00 -13.70
N LYS A 58 0.70 13.15 -13.04
CA LYS A 58 1.85 13.90 -12.54
C LYS A 58 1.84 13.85 -11.01
N PRO A 59 3.02 13.96 -10.36
CA PRO A 59 3.07 14.19 -8.93
C PRO A 59 2.25 15.43 -8.54
N MET A 60 1.68 15.40 -7.34
CA MET A 60 0.95 16.53 -6.79
C MET A 60 1.88 17.71 -6.55
N ASP A 61 1.36 18.92 -6.67
CA ASP A 61 2.08 20.10 -6.22
C ASP A 61 2.21 20.15 -4.69
N MET A 62 3.04 21.07 -4.19
CA MET A 62 3.33 21.19 -2.76
C MET A 62 2.08 21.51 -1.93
N GLU A 63 1.16 22.31 -2.47
CA GLU A 63 -0.06 22.71 -1.77
C GLU A 63 -1.02 21.54 -1.59
N THR A 64 -1.28 20.80 -2.67
CA THR A 64 -2.11 19.59 -2.65
C THR A 64 -1.47 18.50 -1.80
N SER A 65 -0.15 18.34 -1.89
CA SER A 65 0.61 17.38 -1.07
C SER A 65 0.53 17.70 0.41
N TRP A 66 0.66 18.98 0.78
CA TRP A 66 0.50 19.45 2.14
C TRP A 66 -0.93 19.21 2.65
N CYS A 67 -1.93 19.52 1.83
CA CYS A 67 -3.34 19.30 2.19
C CYS A 67 -3.64 17.82 2.45
N LEU A 68 -3.12 16.92 1.61
CA LEU A 68 -3.24 15.48 1.83
C LEU A 68 -2.57 15.06 3.14
N PHE A 69 -1.32 15.48 3.34
CA PHE A 69 -0.54 15.16 4.53
C PHE A 69 -1.22 15.65 5.82
N GLU A 70 -1.64 16.91 5.86
CA GLU A 70 -2.28 17.51 7.02
C GLU A 70 -3.56 16.76 7.39
N ARG A 71 -4.37 16.43 6.38
CA ARG A 71 -5.60 15.64 6.58
C ARG A 71 -5.31 14.23 7.10
N LEU A 72 -4.28 13.56 6.60
CA LEU A 72 -3.94 12.19 7.01
C LEU A 72 -3.35 12.11 8.42
N VAL A 73 -2.61 13.15 8.86
CA VAL A 73 -1.97 13.17 10.18
C VAL A 73 -2.88 13.77 11.25
N PHE A 74 -3.58 14.86 10.94
CA PHE A 74 -4.32 15.65 11.94
C PHE A 74 -5.84 15.54 11.79
N GLY A 75 -6.34 14.88 10.75
CA GLY A 75 -7.77 14.77 10.46
C GLY A 75 -8.37 16.13 10.10
N GLU A 76 -9.38 16.56 10.85
CA GLU A 76 -10.02 17.88 10.69
C GLU A 76 -9.25 19.01 11.41
N LYS A 77 -8.21 18.68 12.18
CA LYS A 77 -7.39 19.67 12.89
C LYS A 77 -6.26 20.17 11.99
N SER A 78 -5.81 21.39 12.26
CA SER A 78 -4.61 21.93 11.60
C SER A 78 -3.33 21.45 12.26
N CYS A 79 -2.25 21.42 11.48
CA CYS A 79 -0.90 21.14 11.93
C CYS A 79 -0.45 22.17 12.99
N PRO A 80 0.00 21.75 14.19
CA PRO A 80 0.56 22.65 15.19
C PRO A 80 1.75 23.45 14.63
N PRO A 81 1.90 24.74 14.96
CA PRO A 81 2.99 25.58 14.45
C PRO A 81 4.39 24.99 14.68
N GLU A 82 4.58 24.28 15.79
CA GLU A 82 5.84 23.67 16.19
C GLU A 82 6.27 22.52 15.27
N LEU A 83 5.31 21.87 14.60
CA LEU A 83 5.54 20.73 13.70
C LEU A 83 5.56 21.15 12.23
N MET A 84 5.16 22.39 11.92
CA MET A 84 4.97 22.85 10.55
C MET A 84 6.27 22.83 9.73
N SER A 85 7.41 23.17 10.33
CA SER A 85 8.70 23.15 9.63
C SER A 85 9.08 21.73 9.21
N GLU A 86 9.04 20.77 10.14
CA GLU A 86 9.39 19.38 9.87
C GLU A 86 8.37 18.73 8.93
N GLY A 87 7.08 19.01 9.11
CA GLY A 87 6.05 18.54 8.19
C GLY A 87 6.33 18.98 6.74
N LYS A 88 6.73 20.24 6.51
CA LYS A 88 6.99 20.73 5.16
C LYS A 88 8.21 20.06 4.53
N ILE A 89 9.23 19.76 5.34
CA ILE A 89 10.41 19.00 4.90
C ILE A 89 9.99 17.58 4.50
N ILE A 90 9.20 16.91 5.33
CA ILE A 90 8.68 15.57 5.08
C ILE A 90 7.85 15.52 3.79
N VAL A 91 6.89 16.44 3.63
CA VAL A 91 6.02 16.50 2.45
C VAL A 91 6.84 16.75 1.19
N LYS A 92 7.83 17.63 1.26
CA LYS A 92 8.74 17.88 0.16
C LYS A 92 9.56 16.63 -0.20
N GLY A 93 10.02 15.88 0.81
CA GLY A 93 10.74 14.62 0.60
C GLY A 93 9.88 13.53 -0.04
N CYS A 94 8.57 13.53 0.18
CA CYS A 94 7.66 12.59 -0.49
C CYS A 94 7.47 12.85 -2.00
N GLY A 95 8.02 13.93 -2.55
CA GLY A 95 8.06 14.19 -4.00
C GLY A 95 6.70 14.36 -4.67
N GLY A 96 5.65 14.67 -3.91
CA GLY A 96 4.28 14.79 -4.42
C GLY A 96 3.59 13.46 -4.73
N LEU A 97 4.15 12.33 -4.30
CA LEU A 97 3.57 11.00 -4.52
C LEU A 97 2.57 10.66 -3.41
N PRO A 98 1.27 10.43 -3.74
CA PRO A 98 0.24 10.18 -2.72
C PRO A 98 0.55 9.01 -1.79
N LEU A 99 1.13 7.92 -2.31
CA LEU A 99 1.45 6.74 -1.51
C LEU A 99 2.59 7.01 -0.50
N ALA A 100 3.65 7.71 -0.91
CA ALA A 100 4.74 8.10 0.00
C ALA A 100 4.22 9.00 1.12
N ILE A 101 3.40 10.00 0.77
CA ILE A 101 2.76 10.88 1.76
C ILE A 101 1.92 10.03 2.72
N SER A 102 1.12 9.10 2.21
CA SER A 102 0.23 8.27 3.03
C SER A 102 0.99 7.37 4.01
N VAL A 103 2.09 6.76 3.56
CA VAL A 103 2.95 5.93 4.42
C VAL A 103 3.58 6.76 5.52
N VAL A 104 4.21 7.90 5.18
CA VAL A 104 4.89 8.72 6.19
C VAL A 104 3.88 9.35 7.15
N SER A 105 2.70 9.77 6.68
CA SER A 105 1.60 10.18 7.54
C SER A 105 1.17 9.07 8.50
N GLY A 106 1.09 7.82 8.02
CA GLY A 106 0.77 6.66 8.85
C GLY A 106 1.80 6.40 9.96
N ILE A 107 3.09 6.63 9.69
CA ILE A 107 4.15 6.58 10.70
C ILE A 107 3.94 7.68 11.74
N LEU A 108 3.70 8.92 11.29
CA LEU A 108 3.56 10.09 12.16
C LEU A 108 2.34 10.02 13.09
N SER A 109 1.20 9.54 12.58
CA SER A 109 -0.03 9.37 13.37
C SER A 109 0.14 8.42 14.55
N ASN A 110 1.17 7.57 14.54
CA ASN A 110 1.46 6.61 15.61
C ASN A 110 2.56 7.06 16.59
N VAL A 111 3.32 8.12 16.30
CA VAL A 111 4.34 8.68 17.22
C VAL A 111 3.86 9.95 17.94
N GLY A 112 2.68 10.46 17.60
CA GLY A 112 2.08 11.64 18.22
C GLY A 112 2.73 12.96 17.80
N TYR A 113 2.58 13.99 18.64
CA TYR A 113 3.00 15.37 18.35
C TYR A 113 4.33 15.78 19.00
N ALA A 114 5.20 14.80 19.30
CA ALA A 114 6.52 15.07 19.86
C ALA A 114 7.47 15.62 18.77
N ALA A 115 7.96 16.85 18.96
CA ALA A 115 8.83 17.52 18.00
C ALA A 115 10.10 16.70 17.66
N ASP A 116 10.71 16.05 18.65
CA ASP A 116 11.90 15.22 18.43
C ASP A 116 11.61 14.00 17.53
N SER A 117 10.42 13.39 17.67
CA SER A 117 10.00 12.27 16.82
C SER A 117 9.79 12.73 15.37
N TRP A 118 9.19 13.90 15.18
CA TRP A 118 8.99 14.50 13.85
C TRP A 118 10.31 14.85 13.18
N LYS A 119 11.25 15.42 13.94
CA LYS A 119 12.58 15.72 13.45
C LYS A 119 13.32 14.47 13.01
N ARG A 120 13.26 13.39 13.80
CA ARG A 120 13.87 12.10 13.42
C ARG A 120 13.28 11.55 12.12
N ILE A 121 11.95 11.55 11.99
CA ILE A 121 11.29 11.07 10.76
C ILE A 121 11.64 11.96 9.56
N SER A 122 11.76 13.27 9.75
CA SER A 122 12.24 14.22 8.74
C SER A 122 13.67 13.92 8.29
N GLU A 123 14.56 13.59 9.24
CA GLU A 123 15.93 13.14 8.95
C GLU A 123 15.94 11.81 8.17
N ASP A 124 15.12 10.83 8.57
CA ASP A 124 14.98 9.53 7.90
C ASP A 124 14.46 9.69 6.45
N VAL A 125 13.45 10.54 6.24
CA VAL A 125 12.91 10.88 4.91
C VAL A 125 13.99 11.55 4.04
N ASN A 126 14.74 12.51 4.59
CA ASN A 126 15.83 13.16 3.84
C ASN A 126 16.98 12.18 3.53
N GLY A 127 17.26 11.25 4.44
CA GLY A 127 18.22 10.17 4.23
C GLY A 127 17.87 9.34 3.01
N ALA A 128 16.60 8.93 2.88
CA ALA A 128 16.07 8.18 1.74
C ALA A 128 16.23 8.92 0.39
N LEU A 129 16.23 10.26 0.39
CA LEU A 129 16.45 11.07 -0.82
C LEU A 129 17.87 10.98 -1.38
N SER A 130 18.84 10.53 -0.59
CA SER A 130 20.25 10.50 -0.98
C SER A 130 20.55 9.43 -2.05
N ASN A 131 19.60 8.54 -2.33
CA ASN A 131 19.78 7.36 -3.17
C ASN A 131 19.24 7.49 -4.62
N GLY A 132 19.04 8.74 -5.08
CA GLY A 132 18.70 9.05 -6.48
C GLY A 132 17.43 8.32 -6.98
N ASP A 133 17.61 7.39 -7.93
CA ASP A 133 16.52 6.70 -8.63
C ASP A 133 15.67 5.79 -7.73
N LYS A 134 16.16 5.41 -6.54
CA LYS A 134 15.44 4.54 -5.59
C LYS A 134 14.76 5.28 -4.43
N HIS A 135 14.83 6.62 -4.41
CA HIS A 135 14.38 7.40 -3.25
C HIS A 135 12.95 7.07 -2.79
N PHE A 136 12.04 6.77 -3.72
CA PHE A 136 10.66 6.45 -3.39
C PHE A 136 10.51 5.08 -2.70
N THR A 137 11.20 4.05 -3.18
CA THR A 137 11.22 2.73 -2.52
C THR A 137 11.84 2.82 -1.13
N ASP A 138 12.88 3.66 -0.97
CA ASP A 138 13.51 3.90 0.32
C ASP A 138 12.56 4.60 1.30
N ILE A 139 11.80 5.62 0.84
CA ILE A 139 10.75 6.27 1.64
C ILE A 139 9.67 5.27 2.05
N LEU A 140 9.18 4.46 1.12
CA LEU A 140 8.17 3.45 1.44
C LEU A 140 8.72 2.41 2.43
N SER A 141 10.02 2.07 2.37
CA SER A 141 10.66 1.12 3.28
C SER A 141 10.68 1.62 4.73
N LEU A 142 10.57 2.92 4.97
CA LEU A 142 10.38 3.49 6.31
C LEU A 142 9.12 2.92 6.99
N SER A 143 8.10 2.51 6.23
CA SER A 143 6.93 1.83 6.79
C SER A 143 7.29 0.63 7.66
N TYR A 144 8.28 -0.16 7.22
CA TYR A 144 8.75 -1.35 7.91
C TYR A 144 9.70 -1.00 9.06
N TYR A 145 10.64 -0.08 8.84
CA TYR A 145 11.64 0.29 9.85
C TYR A 145 11.02 1.00 11.06
N HIS A 146 9.92 1.73 10.88
CA HIS A 146 9.17 2.35 11.97
C HIS A 146 8.02 1.48 12.51
N LEU A 147 7.93 0.23 12.06
CA LEU A 147 6.95 -0.72 12.55
C LEU A 147 7.41 -1.30 13.89
N PRO A 148 6.53 -1.37 14.92
CA PRO A 148 6.81 -2.10 16.15
C PRO A 148 7.23 -3.54 15.86
N ALA A 149 8.24 -4.04 16.59
CA ALA A 149 8.83 -5.36 16.35
C ALA A 149 7.79 -6.51 16.34
N HIS A 150 6.74 -6.41 17.17
CA HIS A 150 5.68 -7.42 17.22
C HIS A 150 4.75 -7.43 15.98
N LEU A 151 4.69 -6.33 15.22
CA LEU A 151 3.90 -6.24 13.98
C LEU A 151 4.70 -6.66 12.75
N GLN A 152 6.04 -6.67 12.82
CA GLN A 152 6.90 -7.00 11.68
C GLN A 152 6.63 -8.40 11.11
N PRO A 153 6.55 -9.49 11.90
CA PRO A 153 6.23 -10.81 11.37
C PRO A 153 4.88 -10.87 10.66
N CYS A 154 3.87 -10.21 11.23
CA CYS A 154 2.53 -10.13 10.64
C CYS A 154 2.56 -9.41 9.27
N PHE A 155 3.25 -8.27 9.20
CA PHE A 155 3.41 -7.53 7.95
C PHE A 155 4.16 -8.34 6.88
N LEU A 156 5.29 -8.97 7.24
CA LEU A 156 6.06 -9.81 6.30
C LEU A 156 5.22 -10.99 5.79
N TYR A 157 4.41 -11.61 6.66
CA TYR A 157 3.52 -12.69 6.27
C TYR A 157 2.41 -12.22 5.31
N ILE A 158 1.80 -11.06 5.59
CA ILE A 158 0.82 -10.44 4.68
C ILE A 158 1.44 -10.16 3.31
N SER A 159 2.69 -9.70 3.26
CA SER A 159 3.40 -9.41 2.01
C SER A 159 3.74 -10.64 1.15
N ALA A 160 3.58 -11.86 1.68
CA ALA A 160 3.77 -13.09 0.92
C ALA A 160 2.52 -13.55 0.15
N PHE A 161 1.36 -12.96 0.42
CA PHE A 161 0.17 -13.23 -0.37
C PHE A 161 0.34 -12.71 -1.81
N PRO A 162 -0.36 -13.31 -2.80
CA PRO A 162 -0.29 -12.84 -4.18
C PRO A 162 -0.73 -11.37 -4.34
N GLU A 163 -0.34 -10.81 -5.47
CA GLU A 163 -0.84 -9.50 -5.93
C GLU A 163 -2.36 -9.45 -6.01
N ASP A 164 -2.93 -8.32 -5.60
CA ASP A 164 -4.38 -8.07 -5.54
C ASP A 164 -5.20 -9.11 -4.75
N TYR A 165 -4.54 -9.92 -3.92
CA TYR A 165 -5.22 -10.95 -3.14
C TYR A 165 -6.01 -10.32 -1.98
N GLU A 166 -7.30 -10.59 -1.96
CA GLU A 166 -8.17 -10.25 -0.84
C GLU A 166 -7.97 -11.26 0.31
N ILE A 167 -7.26 -10.84 1.36
CA ILE A 167 -6.90 -11.67 2.49
C ILE A 167 -8.05 -11.72 3.49
N ASN A 168 -8.51 -12.94 3.80
CA ASN A 168 -9.48 -13.18 4.86
C ASN A 168 -8.78 -13.15 6.25
N LYS A 169 -9.29 -12.34 7.19
CA LYS A 169 -8.75 -12.22 8.56
C LYS A 169 -8.65 -13.59 9.26
N SER A 170 -9.72 -14.38 9.25
CA SER A 170 -9.75 -15.68 9.94
C SER A 170 -8.77 -16.69 9.34
N TYR A 171 -8.48 -16.58 8.04
CA TYR A 171 -7.42 -17.36 7.41
C TYR A 171 -6.04 -16.91 7.89
N LEU A 172 -5.77 -15.59 7.91
CA LEU A 172 -4.52 -15.06 8.45
C LEU A 172 -4.28 -15.50 9.90
N VAL A 173 -5.30 -15.46 10.77
CA VAL A 173 -5.18 -15.94 12.17
C VAL A 173 -4.65 -17.37 12.21
N LYS A 174 -5.25 -18.29 11.45
CA LYS A 174 -4.82 -19.69 11.40
C LYS A 174 -3.38 -19.83 10.92
N CYS A 175 -2.98 -19.07 9.92
CA CYS A 175 -1.61 -19.03 9.43
C CYS A 175 -0.64 -18.57 10.52
N LEU A 176 -0.88 -17.41 11.15
CA LEU A 176 0.02 -16.86 12.17
C LEU A 176 0.14 -17.77 13.41
N VAL A 177 -0.94 -18.46 13.79
CA VAL A 177 -0.91 -19.51 14.83
C VAL A 177 -0.04 -20.70 14.39
N ALA A 178 -0.23 -21.19 13.16
CA ALA A 178 0.52 -22.34 12.65
C ALA A 178 2.03 -22.06 12.53
N GLU A 179 2.41 -20.83 12.18
CA GLU A 179 3.81 -20.38 12.11
C GLU A 179 4.41 -20.06 13.50
N GLY A 180 3.58 -20.06 14.56
CA GLY A 180 4.02 -19.74 15.92
C GLY A 180 4.37 -18.26 16.15
N PHE A 181 3.88 -17.36 15.29
CA PHE A 181 4.11 -15.90 15.44
C PHE A 181 3.26 -15.26 16.54
N LEU A 182 2.21 -15.95 16.99
CA LEU A 182 1.45 -15.59 18.18
C LEU A 182 1.98 -16.45 19.33
N GLU A 183 2.38 -15.83 20.45
CA GLU A 183 3.07 -16.50 21.57
C GLU A 183 2.44 -17.87 21.89
N ALA A 184 3.20 -18.93 21.61
CA ALA A 184 2.80 -20.31 21.84
C ALA A 184 2.92 -20.59 23.34
N GLY A 185 1.80 -20.49 24.06
CA GLY A 185 1.79 -20.82 25.48
C GLY A 185 0.42 -21.02 26.11
N ASN A 186 -0.60 -20.22 25.76
CA ASN A 186 -1.95 -20.32 26.33
C ASN A 186 -3.04 -19.60 25.51
N THR A 187 -2.71 -19.10 24.33
CA THR A 187 -3.60 -18.27 23.51
C THR A 187 -4.74 -19.14 22.97
N LYS A 188 -5.96 -18.93 23.47
CA LYS A 188 -7.15 -19.57 22.89
C LYS A 188 -7.40 -18.98 21.50
N ASP A 189 -8.17 -19.67 20.67
CA ASP A 189 -8.53 -19.17 19.33
C ASP A 189 -9.13 -17.75 19.39
N ASP A 190 -9.95 -17.47 20.41
CA ASP A 190 -10.53 -16.14 20.65
C ASP A 190 -9.45 -15.09 20.97
N ASP A 191 -8.41 -15.45 21.71
CA ASP A 191 -7.30 -14.54 22.04
C ASP A 191 -6.44 -14.24 20.80
N ALA A 192 -6.25 -15.24 19.92
CA ALA A 192 -5.50 -15.08 18.69
C ALA A 192 -6.22 -14.16 17.70
N ASP A 193 -7.55 -14.31 17.56
CA ASP A 193 -8.36 -13.43 16.72
C ASP A 193 -8.32 -11.97 17.21
N GLU A 194 -8.39 -11.75 18.53
CA GLU A 194 -8.29 -10.40 19.12
C GLU A 194 -6.89 -9.79 18.90
N ILE A 195 -5.82 -10.56 19.07
CA ILE A 195 -4.44 -10.09 18.82
C ILE A 195 -4.28 -9.69 17.36
N VAL A 196 -4.69 -10.55 16.42
CA VAL A 196 -4.61 -10.25 14.99
C VAL A 196 -5.51 -9.07 14.63
N GLY A 197 -6.70 -8.96 15.22
CA GLY A 197 -7.55 -7.78 15.07
C GLY A 197 -6.82 -6.47 15.41
N ARG A 198 -6.13 -6.42 16.56
CA ARG A 198 -5.33 -5.26 16.96
C ARG A 198 -4.15 -5.01 16.03
N TYR A 199 -3.50 -6.06 15.53
CA TYR A 199 -2.42 -5.92 14.54
C TYR A 199 -2.93 -5.31 13.25
N LEU A 200 -4.07 -5.78 12.74
CA LEU A 200 -4.69 -5.22 11.54
C LEU A 200 -5.11 -3.76 11.76
N ASP A 201 -5.70 -3.42 12.91
CA ASP A 201 -6.07 -2.04 13.23
C ASP A 201 -4.85 -1.10 13.24
N ASP A 202 -3.72 -1.55 13.77
CA ASP A 202 -2.49 -0.74 13.78
C ASP A 202 -1.82 -0.65 12.41
N LEU A 203 -1.83 -1.73 11.62
CA LEU A 203 -1.38 -1.67 10.22
C LEU A 203 -2.27 -0.77 9.36
N LEU A 204 -3.58 -0.74 9.63
CA LEU A 204 -4.54 0.15 9.00
C LEU A 204 -4.28 1.62 9.36
N LYS A 205 -4.07 1.94 10.65
CA LYS A 205 -3.71 3.31 11.07
C LYS A 205 -2.40 3.79 10.46
N ARG A 206 -1.52 2.86 10.08
CA ARG A 206 -0.24 3.13 9.41
C ARG A 206 -0.35 3.18 7.88
N ASN A 207 -1.56 3.03 7.34
CA ASN A 207 -1.83 2.97 5.90
C ASN A 207 -1.04 1.86 5.17
N LEU A 208 -0.77 0.73 5.85
CA LEU A 208 0.01 -0.39 5.28
C LEU A 208 -0.85 -1.48 4.65
N ILE A 209 -2.11 -1.52 5.04
CA ILE A 209 -3.14 -2.40 4.46
C ILE A 209 -4.40 -1.60 4.17
N MET A 210 -5.28 -2.15 3.35
CA MET A 210 -6.53 -1.53 2.90
C MET A 210 -7.68 -2.48 3.21
N VAL A 211 -8.72 -1.99 3.91
CA VAL A 211 -9.91 -2.82 4.16
C VAL A 211 -10.75 -2.92 2.90
N THR A 212 -11.13 -4.15 2.55
CA THR A 212 -12.04 -4.42 1.44
C THR A 212 -13.43 -4.80 1.93
N ASP A 213 -13.55 -5.37 3.13
CA ASP A 213 -14.84 -5.76 3.71
C ASP A 213 -14.86 -5.67 5.24
N ARG A 214 -16.05 -5.37 5.78
CA ARG A 214 -16.32 -5.30 7.22
C ARG A 214 -17.66 -5.94 7.57
N LYS A 215 -17.75 -6.49 8.78
CA LYS A 215 -19.03 -6.82 9.42
C LYS A 215 -19.81 -5.55 9.76
N TRP A 216 -21.09 -5.75 10.09
CA TRP A 216 -22.00 -4.69 10.51
C TRP A 216 -21.58 -3.97 11.80
N ASP A 217 -20.80 -4.65 12.65
CA ASP A 217 -20.23 -4.11 13.89
C ASP A 217 -18.90 -3.35 13.67
N GLY A 218 -18.42 -3.28 12.43
CA GLY A 218 -17.19 -2.62 12.04
C GLY A 218 -15.94 -3.51 12.04
N GLU A 219 -16.05 -4.78 12.45
CA GLU A 219 -14.91 -5.70 12.43
C GLU A 219 -14.42 -5.96 11.00
N VAL A 220 -13.09 -5.92 10.80
CA VAL A 220 -12.46 -6.22 9.50
C VAL A 220 -12.56 -7.70 9.19
N THR A 221 -13.12 -8.04 8.03
CA THR A 221 -13.22 -9.43 7.53
C THR A 221 -12.23 -9.71 6.43
N HIS A 222 -12.08 -8.75 5.51
CA HIS A 222 -11.17 -8.83 4.39
C HIS A 222 -10.37 -7.55 4.19
N PHE A 223 -9.14 -7.71 3.76
CA PHE A 223 -8.21 -6.62 3.50
C PHE A 223 -7.20 -7.02 2.43
N GLY A 224 -6.52 -6.03 1.87
CA GLY A 224 -5.41 -6.21 0.94
C GLY A 224 -4.21 -5.37 1.33
N ILE A 225 -3.12 -5.56 0.60
CA ILE A 225 -1.89 -4.77 0.70
C ILE A 225 -1.61 -4.15 -0.67
N HIS A 226 -1.18 -2.89 -0.70
CA HIS A 226 -0.81 -2.24 -1.96
C HIS A 226 0.45 -2.90 -2.54
N ASP A 227 0.53 -3.11 -3.86
CA ASP A 227 1.61 -3.86 -4.52
C ASP A 227 3.01 -3.42 -4.13
N LEU A 228 3.28 -2.12 -4.16
CA LEU A 228 4.58 -1.58 -3.76
C LEU A 228 4.94 -1.88 -2.29
N LEU A 229 3.96 -1.90 -1.38
CA LEU A 229 4.18 -2.29 0.02
C LEU A 229 4.37 -3.81 0.15
N ARG A 230 3.64 -4.60 -0.65
CA ARG A 230 3.83 -6.04 -0.79
C ARG A 230 5.26 -6.35 -1.25
N GLU A 231 5.73 -5.69 -2.30
CA GLU A 231 7.09 -5.83 -2.84
C GLU A 231 8.16 -5.49 -1.80
N ILE A 232 7.96 -4.42 -1.01
CA ILE A 232 8.87 -4.04 0.07
C ILE A 232 8.91 -5.12 1.14
N GLY A 233 7.76 -5.59 1.60
CA GLY A 233 7.72 -6.67 2.59
C GLY A 233 8.29 -7.98 2.07
N ALA A 234 8.07 -8.32 0.79
CA ALA A 234 8.65 -9.51 0.17
C ALA A 234 10.18 -9.41 0.03
N ALA A 235 10.69 -8.26 -0.40
CA ALA A 235 12.12 -7.98 -0.44
C ALA A 235 12.73 -8.10 0.96
N ARG A 236 12.05 -7.57 1.97
CA ARG A 236 12.51 -7.61 3.36
C ARG A 236 12.47 -9.00 3.96
N ALA A 237 11.40 -9.76 3.71
CA ALA A 237 11.28 -11.15 4.12
C ALA A 237 12.42 -12.00 3.55
N LYS A 238 12.83 -11.73 2.31
CA LYS A 238 13.98 -12.37 1.70
C LYS A 238 15.31 -11.98 2.36
N GLU A 239 15.53 -10.69 2.65
CA GLU A 239 16.73 -10.22 3.35
C GLU A 239 16.87 -10.83 4.75
N GLU A 240 15.74 -11.02 5.45
CA GLU A 240 15.71 -11.58 6.80
C GLU A 240 15.63 -13.12 6.83
N ASN A 241 15.59 -13.79 5.67
CA ASN A 241 15.32 -15.23 5.54
C ASN A 241 14.06 -15.66 6.32
N PHE A 242 13.01 -14.82 6.27
CA PHE A 242 11.78 -15.00 7.03
C PHE A 242 10.98 -16.21 6.57
N PHE A 243 10.97 -16.49 5.27
CA PHE A 243 10.41 -17.72 4.71
C PHE A 243 11.52 -18.70 4.39
N HIS A 244 11.32 -19.97 4.74
CA HIS A 244 12.20 -21.04 4.28
C HIS A 244 11.95 -21.28 2.79
N ASP A 245 12.98 -21.12 1.96
CA ASP A 245 12.90 -21.54 0.56
C ASP A 245 12.61 -23.04 0.51
N ALA A 246 11.49 -23.43 -0.11
CA ALA A 246 11.09 -24.83 -0.29
C ALA A 246 12.05 -25.65 -1.18
N LYS A 247 13.24 -25.14 -1.51
CA LYS A 247 14.26 -25.81 -2.31
C LYS A 247 15.12 -26.80 -1.52
N ASP A 248 15.08 -26.76 -0.19
CA ASP A 248 15.83 -27.70 0.67
C ASP A 248 14.97 -28.82 1.27
N ALA A 249 13.68 -28.88 0.94
CA ALA A 249 12.83 -30.00 1.28
C ALA A 249 12.99 -31.12 0.23
N ASN A 250 14.11 -31.85 0.31
CA ASN A 250 14.17 -33.21 -0.24
C ASN A 250 13.25 -34.10 0.60
N LEU A 251 12.00 -34.24 0.17
CA LEU A 251 11.11 -35.35 0.53
C LEU A 251 11.17 -36.42 -0.57
#